data_AF-W2HQG3-F1
#
_entry.id   AF-W2HQG3-F1
#
_cell.length_a   1.000
_cell.length_b   1.000
_cell.length_c   1.000
_cell.angle_alpha   90.00
_cell.angle_beta   90.00
_cell.angle_gamma   90.00
#
_symmetry.space_group_name_H-M   'P 1'
#
loop_
_entity.id
_entity.type
_entity.pdbx_description
1 polymer ?
#
loop_
_entity_poly.entity_id
_entity_poly.type
_entity_poly.pdbx_seq_one_letter_code
_entity_poly.pdbx_strand_id
1 'polypeptide(L)'
;MDRDTVDVELTTYEEVLERWAFTDCSGFDNALSDSEMRALFSRWRAKRSKPDAAIGSVTAQSMDRAWTAFVNCWKTEGPAAFQQKLLQREEQHSHLSVGALAAQICELSWDADRDC
;
A
#
# COMPACT_ATOMS: atom_id res chain seq x y z
N MET A 1 34.01 16.66 -2.78
CA MET A 1 32.76 17.14 -3.39
C MET A 1 31.65 16.62 -2.49
N ASP A 2 31.30 17.46 -1.53
CA ASP A 2 30.34 17.20 -0.46
C ASP A 2 28.98 16.80 -1.00
N ARG A 3 28.50 15.65 -0.53
CA ARG A 3 27.07 15.34 -0.50
C ARG A 3 26.77 14.86 0.91
N ASP A 4 26.98 15.75 1.87
CA ASP A 4 26.28 15.70 3.14
C ASP A 4 24.81 15.93 2.82
N THR A 5 24.10 14.83 2.56
CA THR A 5 22.66 14.79 2.74
C THR A 5 22.46 15.01 4.23
N VAL A 6 22.27 16.28 4.63
CA VAL A 6 21.88 16.63 5.99
C VAL A 6 20.59 15.87 6.24
N ASP A 7 20.67 14.79 7.02
CA ASP A 7 19.49 14.16 7.59
C ASP A 7 18.95 15.17 8.58
N VAL A 8 18.04 16.03 8.11
CA VAL A 8 17.38 17.01 8.94
C VAL A 8 16.66 16.22 10.02
N GLU A 9 17.14 16.31 11.27
CA GLU A 9 16.45 15.74 12.42
C GLU A 9 15.04 16.32 12.43
N LEU A 10 14.05 15.46 12.15
CA LEU A 10 12.64 15.84 12.20
C LEU A 10 12.27 15.99 13.67
N THR A 11 11.86 17.20 14.06
CA THR A 11 11.70 17.56 15.47
C THR A 11 10.26 17.44 15.95
N THR A 12 9.30 17.42 15.03
CA THR A 12 7.88 17.29 15.34
C THR A 12 7.28 15.98 14.85
N TYR A 13 6.20 15.54 15.48
CA TYR A 13 5.49 14.31 15.11
C TYR A 13 4.89 14.39 13.70
N GLU A 14 4.41 15.57 13.28
CA GLU A 14 3.85 15.77 11.94
C GLU A 14 4.93 15.69 10.86
N GLU A 15 6.09 16.30 11.09
CA GLU A 15 7.25 16.20 10.19
C GLU A 15 7.70 14.75 10.00
N VAL A 16 7.69 13.94 11.07
CA VAL A 16 8.01 12.50 10.99
C VAL A 16 6.99 11.74 10.15
N LEU A 17 5.70 12.07 10.30
CA LEU A 17 4.64 11.41 9.55
C LEU A 17 4.54 11.89 8.09
N GLU A 18 5.05 13.07 7.77
CA GLU A 18 4.96 13.70 6.43
C GLU A 18 6.34 13.84 5.77
N ARG A 19 7.33 13.05 6.23
CA ARG A 19 8.73 13.10 5.76
C ARG A 19 8.86 12.97 4.24
N TRP A 20 8.03 12.14 3.62
CA TRP A 20 8.00 11.96 2.17
C TRP A 20 6.64 12.34 1.61
N ALA A 21 6.65 13.27 0.66
CA ALA A 21 5.47 13.62 -0.12
C ALA A 21 5.00 12.43 -0.96
N PHE A 22 3.71 12.38 -1.27
CA PHE A 22 3.15 11.34 -2.11
C PHE A 22 3.91 11.27 -3.45
N THR A 23 4.32 10.05 -3.83
CA THR A 23 5.15 9.73 -5.01
C THR A 23 6.64 10.07 -4.93
N ASP A 24 7.11 10.63 -3.82
CA ASP A 24 8.55 10.82 -3.60
C ASP A 24 9.22 9.46 -3.29
N CYS A 25 10.03 8.97 -4.22
CA CYS A 25 10.72 7.70 -4.07
C CYS A 25 12.10 7.79 -3.38
N SER A 26 12.53 8.99 -2.94
CA SER A 26 13.83 9.20 -2.29
C SER A 26 14.00 8.41 -0.98
N GLY A 27 12.89 7.99 -0.37
CA GLY A 27 12.88 7.18 0.84
C GLY A 27 13.08 5.68 0.64
N PHE A 28 13.13 5.15 -0.58
CA PHE A 28 13.22 3.71 -0.79
C PHE A 28 14.64 3.24 -1.10
N ASP A 29 15.15 2.32 -0.30
CA ASP A 29 16.36 1.57 -0.63
C ASP A 29 16.03 0.45 -1.62
N ASN A 30 16.82 0.32 -2.69
CA ASN A 30 16.59 -0.62 -3.80
C ASN A 30 15.17 -0.54 -4.36
N ALA A 31 14.71 0.69 -4.60
CA ALA A 31 13.39 0.95 -5.16
C ALA A 31 13.20 0.25 -6.51
N LEU A 32 11.96 -0.17 -6.77
CA LEU A 32 11.51 -0.45 -8.14
C LEU A 32 11.33 0.87 -8.91
N SER A 33 10.92 0.80 -10.16
CA SER A 33 10.57 2.02 -10.90
C SER A 33 9.43 2.79 -10.22
N ASP A 34 9.36 4.11 -10.41
CA ASP A 34 8.34 4.96 -9.79
C ASP A 34 6.90 4.46 -10.05
N SER A 35 6.63 3.93 -11.25
CA SER A 35 5.33 3.36 -11.61
C SER A 35 5.02 2.08 -10.83
N GLU A 36 6.00 1.20 -10.65
CA GLU A 36 5.88 -0.01 -9.85
C GLU A 36 5.69 0.33 -8.37
N MET A 37 6.40 1.33 -7.85
CA MET A 37 6.23 1.79 -6.47
C MET A 37 4.83 2.35 -6.23
N ARG A 38 4.29 3.11 -7.19
CA ARG A 38 2.89 3.59 -7.15
C ARG A 38 1.89 2.44 -7.20
N ALA A 39 2.10 1.46 -8.07
CA ALA A 39 1.23 0.28 -8.17
C ALA A 39 1.25 -0.56 -6.87
N LEU A 40 2.43 -0.75 -6.27
CA LEU A 40 2.58 -1.41 -4.98
C LEU A 40 1.88 -0.64 -3.85
N PHE A 41 1.98 0.69 -3.85
CA PHE A 41 1.27 1.52 -2.90
C PHE A 41 -0.24 1.38 -3.02
N SER A 42 -0.80 1.45 -4.23
CA SER A 42 -2.24 1.24 -4.47
C SER A 42 -2.71 -0.12 -3.93
N ARG A 43 -1.96 -1.18 -4.20
CA ARG A 43 -2.21 -2.53 -3.66
C ARG A 43 -2.16 -2.58 -2.13
N TRP A 44 -1.13 -2.00 -1.53
CA TRP A 44 -0.96 -1.93 -0.08
C TRP A 44 -2.07 -1.13 0.61
N ARG A 45 -2.58 -0.06 -0.02
CA ARG A 45 -3.73 0.70 0.48
C ARG A 45 -5.05 -0.03 0.30
N ALA A 46 -5.25 -0.72 -0.83
CA ALA A 46 -6.44 -1.52 -1.10
C ALA A 46 -6.67 -2.60 -0.04
N LYS A 47 -5.60 -3.20 0.52
CA LYS A 47 -5.71 -4.14 1.65
C LYS A 47 -6.27 -3.53 2.94
N ARG A 48 -6.35 -2.20 3.04
CA ARG A 48 -6.98 -1.48 4.16
C ARG A 48 -8.32 -0.86 3.76
N SER A 49 -8.86 -1.22 2.60
CA SER A 49 -10.08 -0.63 2.01
C SER A 49 -9.98 0.89 1.89
N LYS A 50 -8.79 1.40 1.61
CA LYS A 50 -8.52 2.82 1.46
C LYS A 50 -8.31 3.18 -0.02
N PRO A 51 -8.85 4.30 -0.50
CA PRO A 51 -8.59 4.75 -1.87
C PRO A 51 -7.12 5.13 -2.02
N ASP A 52 -6.59 4.98 -3.23
CA ASP A 52 -5.20 5.26 -3.60
C ASP A 52 -4.96 6.68 -4.11
N ALA A 53 -6.04 7.46 -4.24
CA ALA A 53 -6.02 8.89 -4.54
C ALA A 53 -6.78 9.69 -3.47
N ALA A 54 -6.52 11.00 -3.44
CA ALA A 54 -7.26 11.95 -2.61
C ALA A 54 -8.69 12.12 -3.12
N ILE A 55 -9.64 11.40 -2.50
CA ILE A 55 -11.07 11.41 -2.86
C ILE A 55 -11.90 11.46 -1.56
N GLY A 56 -12.93 12.32 -1.54
CA GLY A 56 -13.83 12.47 -0.40
C GLY A 56 -13.10 13.01 0.84
N SER A 57 -13.04 12.21 1.91
CA SER A 57 -12.34 12.58 3.16
C SER A 57 -10.82 12.35 3.10
N VAL A 58 -10.29 11.79 2.02
CA VAL A 58 -8.85 11.57 1.84
C VAL A 58 -8.22 12.81 1.23
N THR A 59 -7.43 13.53 2.03
CA THR A 59 -6.72 14.76 1.64
C THR A 59 -5.33 14.47 1.07
N ALA A 60 -4.71 15.46 0.41
CA ALA A 60 -3.32 15.38 -0.03
C ALA A 60 -2.36 15.06 1.14
N GLN A 61 -2.50 15.76 2.26
CA GLN A 61 -1.72 15.49 3.47
C GLN A 61 -1.90 14.05 3.99
N SER A 62 -3.11 13.49 3.89
CA SER A 62 -3.34 12.09 4.27
C SER A 62 -2.64 11.10 3.31
N MET A 63 -2.34 11.51 2.06
CA MET A 63 -1.52 10.75 1.11
C MET A 63 -0.06 10.81 1.46
N ASP A 64 0.46 11.98 1.82
CA ASP A 64 1.84 12.12 2.28
C ASP A 64 2.10 11.25 3.52
N ARG A 65 1.16 11.28 4.48
CA ARG A 65 1.22 10.40 5.67
C ARG A 65 1.20 8.92 5.34
N ALA A 66 0.33 8.52 4.42
CA ALA A 66 0.24 7.12 4.03
C ALA A 66 1.45 6.65 3.21
N TRP A 67 1.98 7.52 2.37
CA TRP A 67 3.19 7.28 1.59
C TRP A 67 4.39 7.13 2.52
N THR A 68 4.55 8.04 3.48
CA THR A 68 5.59 7.95 4.51
C THR A 68 5.48 6.66 5.33
N ALA A 69 4.27 6.26 5.73
CA ALA A 69 4.07 4.97 6.40
C ALA A 69 4.46 3.77 5.51
N PHE A 70 4.16 3.84 4.21
CA PHE A 70 4.54 2.82 3.23
C PHE A 70 6.07 2.75 3.05
N VAL A 71 6.76 3.88 2.94
CA VAL A 71 8.24 3.97 2.95
C VAL A 71 8.82 3.34 4.21
N ASN A 72 8.30 3.69 5.38
CA ASN A 72 8.79 3.17 6.66
C ASN A 72 8.60 1.64 6.77
N CYS A 73 7.47 1.11 6.30
CA CYS A 73 7.27 -0.35 6.22
C CYS A 73 8.28 -1.01 5.29
N TRP A 74 8.55 -0.42 4.12
CA TRP A 74 9.55 -0.92 3.18
C TRP A 74 10.94 -0.96 3.81
N LYS A 75 11.39 0.14 4.44
CA LYS A 75 12.69 0.20 5.12
C LYS A 75 12.81 -0.81 6.25
N THR A 76 11.75 -1.00 7.03
CA THR A 76 11.76 -1.89 8.20
C THR A 76 11.77 -3.36 7.81
N GLU A 77 10.97 -3.75 6.81
CA GLU A 77 10.81 -5.15 6.41
C GLU A 77 11.84 -5.58 5.35
N GLY A 78 12.33 -4.63 4.55
CA GLY A 78 13.14 -4.89 3.37
C GLY A 78 12.29 -5.23 2.12
N PRO A 79 12.78 -4.92 0.90
CA PRO A 79 12.01 -5.05 -0.35
C PRO A 79 11.33 -6.40 -0.57
N ALA A 80 12.08 -7.49 -0.41
CA ALA A 80 11.60 -8.84 -0.72
C ALA A 80 10.55 -9.33 0.28
N ALA A 81 10.83 -9.16 1.58
CA ALA A 81 9.91 -9.60 2.63
C ALA A 81 8.62 -8.77 2.61
N PHE A 82 8.71 -7.46 2.36
CA PHE A 82 7.54 -6.59 2.20
C PHE A 82 6.63 -7.08 1.06
N GLN A 83 7.18 -7.31 -0.13
CA GLN A 83 6.41 -7.77 -1.28
C GLN A 83 5.77 -9.14 -1.05
N GLN A 84 6.52 -10.08 -0.47
CA GLN A 84 6.00 -11.41 -0.13
C GLN A 84 4.84 -11.33 0.87
N LYS A 85 4.98 -10.51 1.91
CA LYS A 85 3.93 -10.31 2.92
C LYS A 85 2.70 -9.63 2.33
N LEU A 86 2.88 -8.70 1.41
CA LEU A 86 1.77 -8.07 0.69
C LEU A 86 1.02 -9.11 -0.17
N LEU A 87 1.74 -9.92 -0.95
CA LEU A 87 1.15 -11.00 -1.74
C LEU A 87 0.35 -11.98 -0.87
N GLN A 88 0.93 -12.43 0.25
CA GLN A 88 0.24 -13.33 1.18
C GLN A 88 -1.06 -12.72 1.72
N ARG A 89 -1.05 -11.43 2.06
CA ARG A 89 -2.26 -10.73 2.52
C ARG A 89 -3.30 -10.57 1.41
N GLU A 90 -2.88 -10.39 0.17
CA GLU A 90 -3.79 -10.32 -0.97
C GLU A 90 -4.48 -11.65 -1.21
N GLU A 91 -3.72 -12.75 -1.19
CA GLU A 91 -4.24 -14.11 -1.32
C GLU A 91 -5.20 -14.45 -0.18
N GLN A 92 -4.81 -14.18 1.08
CA GLN A 92 -5.70 -14.37 2.23
C GLN A 92 -6.99 -13.55 2.10
N HIS A 93 -6.88 -12.29 1.69
CA HIS A 93 -8.05 -11.45 1.50
C HIS A 93 -8.94 -11.94 0.35
N SER A 94 -8.38 -12.43 -0.76
CA SER A 94 -9.20 -13.02 -1.83
C SER A 94 -9.94 -14.26 -1.32
N HIS A 95 -9.27 -15.15 -0.59
CA HIS A 95 -9.88 -16.36 -0.04
C HIS A 95 -10.97 -16.09 1.00
N LEU A 96 -10.79 -15.08 1.85
CA LEU A 96 -11.69 -14.78 2.97
C LEU A 96 -12.72 -13.69 2.66
N SER A 97 -12.71 -13.12 1.46
CA SER A 97 -13.66 -12.06 1.12
C SER A 97 -15.07 -12.62 0.95
N VAL A 98 -16.07 -11.93 1.50
CA VAL A 98 -17.48 -12.24 1.29
C VAL A 98 -17.84 -12.23 -0.20
N GLY A 99 -17.20 -11.36 -1.00
CA GLY A 99 -17.36 -11.34 -2.45
C GLY A 99 -16.87 -12.63 -3.12
N ALA A 100 -15.70 -13.15 -2.74
CA ALA A 100 -15.22 -14.44 -3.26
C ALA A 100 -16.09 -15.61 -2.80
N LEU A 101 -16.59 -15.58 -1.56
CA LEU A 101 -17.54 -16.58 -1.07
C LEU A 101 -18.86 -16.51 -1.86
N ALA A 102 -19.39 -15.31 -2.12
CA ALA A 102 -20.59 -15.13 -2.93
C ALA A 102 -20.39 -15.64 -4.36
N ALA A 103 -19.24 -15.36 -4.97
CA ALA A 103 -18.89 -15.88 -6.29
C ALA A 103 -18.84 -17.41 -6.32
N GLN A 104 -18.20 -18.03 -5.32
CA GLN A 104 -18.18 -19.50 -5.19
C GLN A 104 -19.58 -20.09 -4.99
N ILE A 105 -20.42 -19.46 -4.15
CA ILE A 105 -21.80 -19.91 -3.97
C ILE A 105 -22.58 -19.79 -5.27
N CYS A 106 -22.43 -18.68 -6.02
CA CYS A 106 -23.08 -18.55 -7.32
C CYS A 106 -22.60 -19.62 -8.30
N GLU A 107 -21.30 -19.91 -8.38
CA GLU A 107 -20.75 -20.97 -9.23
C GLU A 107 -21.34 -22.34 -8.87
N LEU A 108 -21.38 -22.67 -7.58
CA LEU A 108 -22.00 -23.91 -7.09
C LEU A 108 -23.50 -23.97 -7.34
N SER A 109 -24.20 -22.83 -7.28
CA SER A 109 -25.63 -22.74 -7.63
C SER A 109 -25.84 -23.00 -9.12
N TRP A 110 -25.05 -22.39 -9.99
CA TRP A 110 -25.09 -22.64 -11.44
C TRP A 110 -24.82 -24.10 -11.77
N ASP A 111 -23.81 -24.73 -11.16
CA ASP A 111 -23.52 -26.16 -11.33
C ASP A 111 -24.67 -27.06 -10.84
N ALA A 112 -25.46 -26.57 -9.89
CA ALA A 112 -26.65 -27.24 -9.37
C ALA A 112 -27.95 -26.86 -10.11
N ASP A 113 -27.86 -26.11 -11.21
CA ASP A 113 -28.98 -25.61 -12.02
C ASP A 113 -29.95 -24.75 -11.19
N ARG A 114 -29.38 -23.91 -10.32
CA ARG A 114 -30.08 -22.96 -9.45
C ARG A 114 -29.60 -21.54 -9.72
N ASP A 115 -30.52 -20.60 -9.59
CA ASP A 115 -30.20 -19.19 -9.72
C ASP A 115 -29.39 -18.67 -8.52
N CYS A 116 -28.56 -17.66 -8.82
CA CYS A 116 -27.97 -16.71 -7.87
C CYS A 116 -28.69 -15.36 -8.07
#